data_AF-A0A2D6QBA5-F1
#
_entry.id   AF-A0A2D6QBA5-F1
#
_cell.length_a   1.000
_cell.length_b   1.000
_cell.length_c   1.000
_cell.angle_alpha   90.00
_cell.angle_beta   90.00
_cell.angle_gamma   90.00
#
_symmetry.space_group_name_H-M   'P 1'
#
loop_
_entity.id
_entity.type
_entity.pdbx_description
1 polymer ?
#
loop_
_entity_poly.entity_id
_entity_poly.type
_entity_poly.pdbx_seq_one_letter_code
_entity_poly.pdbx_strand_id
1 'polypeptide(L)' 'MLFLALLLPQPPQEPLPTDLGTTVVTPTLSPGDQFDAPYATSVVDQAELDAKAYRTLPQALRNIPGILVQETALGHGSPY' A
#
# COMPACT_ATOMS: atom_id res chain seq x y z
N MET A 1 31.94 31.11 -18.86
CA MET A 1 30.56 31.52 -18.53
C MET A 1 30.20 30.90 -17.20
N LEU A 2 30.21 31.72 -16.15
CA LEU A 2 30.19 31.30 -14.75
C LEU A 2 28.74 31.18 -14.25
N PHE A 3 28.43 30.03 -13.68
CA PHE A 3 27.17 29.65 -13.04
C PHE A 3 26.87 30.61 -11.86
N LEU A 4 25.88 31.50 -12.02
CA LEU A 4 25.42 32.45 -11.01
C LEU A 4 23.95 32.16 -10.66
N ALA A 5 23.66 30.98 -10.11
CA ALA A 5 22.30 30.60 -9.67
C ALA A 5 22.23 30.09 -8.22
N LEU A 6 23.31 30.19 -7.44
CA LEU A 6 23.46 29.47 -6.18
C LEU A 6 23.28 30.30 -4.90
N LEU A 7 22.73 31.52 -4.97
CA LEU A 7 22.60 32.40 -3.79
C LEU A 7 21.16 32.84 -3.45
N LEU A 8 20.14 32.27 -4.10
CA LEU A 8 18.76 32.54 -3.68
C LEU A 8 18.47 31.76 -2.39
N PRO A 9 18.06 32.44 -1.30
CA PRO A 9 17.63 31.75 -0.08
C PRO A 9 16.48 30.81 -0.46
N GLN A 10 16.64 29.53 -0.15
CA GLN A 10 15.55 28.58 -0.33
C GLN A 10 14.41 29.00 0.60
N PRO A 11 13.15 29.01 0.12
CA PRO A 11 12.01 29.23 1.00
C PRO A 11 12.09 28.20 2.14
N PRO A 12 11.61 28.53 3.35
CA PRO A 12 11.58 27.58 4.45
C PRO A 12 10.90 26.29 3.96
N GLN A 13 11.66 25.20 3.94
CA GLN A 13 11.08 23.91 3.63
C GLN A 13 10.21 23.54 4.82
N GLU A 14 8.89 23.57 4.63
CA GLU A 14 7.97 23.00 5.61
C GLU A 14 8.37 21.54 5.83
N PRO A 15 8.60 21.12 7.08
CA PRO A 15 8.96 19.74 7.35
C PRO A 15 7.84 18.86 6.80
N LEU A 16 8.20 17.92 5.93
CA LEU A 16 7.26 16.94 5.42
C LEU A 16 6.59 16.25 6.61
N PRO A 17 5.26 16.10 6.62
CA PRO A 17 4.58 15.36 7.66
C PRO A 17 5.23 13.98 7.80
N THR A 18 5.58 13.60 9.04
CA THR A 18 6.19 12.30 9.33
C THR A 18 5.22 11.15 9.09
N ASP A 19 3.92 11.44 9.06
CA ASP A 19 2.84 10.54 8.70
C ASP A 19 1.88 11.26 7.75
N LEU A 20 1.68 10.69 6.56
CA LEU A 20 0.77 11.21 5.54
C LEU A 20 -0.61 10.55 5.61
N GLY A 21 -0.82 9.62 6.55
CA GLY A 21 -2.01 8.79 6.62
C GLY A 21 -2.13 7.81 5.44
N THR A 22 -3.15 6.96 5.48
CA THR A 22 -3.41 5.97 4.44
C THR A 22 -4.27 6.59 3.34
N THR A 23 -3.71 6.73 2.14
CA THR A 23 -4.46 7.13 0.94
C THR A 23 -4.85 5.89 0.14
N VAL A 24 -6.13 5.77 -0.20
CA VAL A 24 -6.64 4.72 -1.09
C VAL A 24 -7.01 5.32 -2.45
N VAL A 25 -6.79 4.55 -3.52
CA VAL A 25 -7.11 4.95 -4.91
C VAL A 25 -8.07 3.98 -5.58
N THR A 26 -8.01 2.70 -5.20
CA THR A 26 -8.82 1.60 -5.77
C THR A 26 -10.34 1.87 -5.84
N PRO A 27 -11.02 2.40 -4.81
CA PRO A 27 -12.49 2.50 -4.84
C PRO A 27 -13.02 3.55 -5.83
N THR A 28 -12.24 4.59 -6.17
CA THR A 28 -12.71 5.75 -6.95
C THR A 28 -11.81 6.11 -8.14
N LEU A 29 -10.66 5.45 -8.30
CA LEU A 29 -9.58 5.83 -9.21
C LEU A 29 -9.00 7.23 -8.93
N SER A 30 -9.29 7.80 -7.77
CA SER A 30 -8.77 9.07 -7.28
C SER A 30 -8.22 8.90 -5.87
N PRO A 31 -7.16 9.63 -5.47
CA PRO A 31 -6.67 9.62 -4.09
C PRO A 31 -7.76 10.10 -3.12
N GLY A 32 -7.96 9.36 -2.03
CA GLY A 32 -8.88 9.73 -0.96
C GLY A 32 -8.63 8.97 0.33
N ASP A 33 -9.31 9.40 1.39
CA ASP A 33 -9.35 8.68 2.66
C ASP A 33 -10.23 7.43 2.55
N GLN A 34 -9.84 6.35 3.22
CA GLN A 34 -10.59 5.09 3.19
C GLN A 34 -12.00 5.21 3.80
N PHE A 35 -12.21 6.13 4.75
CA PHE A 35 -13.48 6.35 5.43
C PHE A 35 -14.47 7.15 4.58
N ASP A 36 -13.97 7.86 3.56
CA ASP A 36 -14.78 8.58 2.58
C ASP A 36 -15.15 7.71 1.36
N ALA A 37 -14.64 6.47 1.29
CA ALA A 37 -14.88 5.59 0.17
C ALA A 37 -16.37 5.17 0.09
N PRO A 38 -16.98 5.13 -1.11
CA PRO A 38 -18.38 4.72 -1.27
C PRO A 38 -18.60 3.21 -1.08
N TYR A 39 -17.52 2.43 -0.94
CA TYR A 39 -17.54 0.97 -0.80
C TYR A 39 -16.61 0.53 0.34
N ALA A 40 -16.94 -0.62 0.96
CA ALA A 40 -16.07 -1.24 1.95
C ALA A 40 -14.69 -1.52 1.36
N THR A 41 -13.66 -0.97 2.00
CA THR A 41 -12.26 -1.08 1.57
C THR A 41 -11.43 -1.73 2.67
N SER A 42 -10.43 -2.52 2.30
CA SER A 42 -9.45 -3.09 3.23
C SER A 42 -8.06 -2.93 2.64
N VAL A 43 -7.09 -2.63 3.50
CA VAL A 43 -5.69 -2.39 3.12
C VAL A 43 -4.83 -3.40 3.85
N VAL A 44 -3.94 -4.07 3.11
CA VAL A 44 -2.82 -4.83 3.67
C VAL A 44 -1.58 -3.98 3.45
N ASP A 45 -1.00 -3.46 4.52
CA ASP A 45 0.14 -2.55 4.46
C ASP A 45 1.49 -3.29 4.54
N GLN A 46 2.59 -2.55 4.37
CA GLN A 46 3.93 -3.12 4.42
C GLN A 46 4.25 -3.75 5.78
N ALA A 47 3.79 -3.14 6.88
CA ALA A 47 4.05 -3.64 8.22
C ALA A 47 3.39 -5.01 8.45
N GLU A 48 2.17 -5.22 7.94
CA GLU A 48 1.53 -6.54 7.99
C GLU A 48 2.26 -7.58 7.13
N LEU A 49 2.68 -7.21 5.91
CA LEU A 49 3.40 -8.11 5.02
C LEU A 49 4.72 -8.57 5.65
N ASP A 50 5.48 -7.65 6.26
CA ASP A 50 6.75 -7.93 6.92
C ASP A 50 6.55 -8.82 8.16
N ALA A 51 5.48 -8.60 8.92
CA ALA A 51 5.19 -9.36 10.13
C ALA A 51 4.76 -10.81 9.86
N LYS A 52 4.06 -11.07 8.76
CA LYS A 52 3.37 -12.37 8.54
C LYS A 52 4.00 -13.27 7.48
N ALA A 53 5.07 -12.82 6.82
CA ALA A 53 5.88 -13.60 5.88
C ALA A 53 5.03 -14.41 4.86
N TYR A 54 3.95 -13.79 4.36
CA TYR A 54 3.08 -14.41 3.36
C TYR A 54 3.86 -14.74 2.10
N ARG A 55 3.63 -15.92 1.52
CA ARG A 55 4.31 -16.38 0.31
C ARG A 55 3.52 -16.11 -0.96
N THR A 56 2.23 -15.85 -0.84
CA THR A 56 1.31 -15.62 -1.96
C THR A 56 0.32 -14.49 -1.64
N LEU A 57 -0.25 -13.89 -2.68
CA LEU A 57 -1.27 -12.86 -2.52
C LEU A 57 -2.54 -13.40 -1.82
N PRO A 58 -3.10 -14.58 -2.16
CA PRO A 58 -4.25 -15.11 -1.44
C PRO A 58 -4.00 -15.26 0.06
N GLN A 59 -2.79 -15.66 0.48
CA GLN A 59 -2.43 -15.73 1.90
C GLN A 59 -2.56 -14.37 2.60
N ALA A 60 -2.12 -13.29 1.95
CA ALA A 60 -2.20 -11.95 2.50
C ALA A 60 -3.66 -11.47 2.69
N LEU A 61 -4.58 -11.95 1.84
CA LEU A 61 -5.99 -11.56 1.87
C LEU A 61 -6.85 -12.39 2.83
N ARG A 62 -6.31 -13.47 3.41
CA ARG A 62 -7.09 -14.48 4.15
C ARG A 62 -7.80 -13.99 5.41
N ASN A 63 -7.34 -12.88 5.99
CA ASN A 63 -7.93 -12.31 7.21
C ASN A 63 -8.92 -11.17 6.90
N ILE A 64 -9.15 -10.85 5.63
CA ILE A 64 -10.07 -9.78 5.22
C ILE A 64 -11.51 -10.33 5.24
N PRO A 65 -12.45 -9.63 5.91
CA PRO A 65 -13.86 -10.02 5.90
C PRO A 65 -14.43 -10.15 4.48
N GLY A 66 -15.22 -11.20 4.25
CA GLY A 66 -15.83 -11.47 2.95
C GLY A 66 -14.90 -12.14 1.93
N ILE A 67 -13.64 -12.41 2.27
CA ILE A 67 -12.71 -13.17 1.44
C ILE A 67 -12.60 -14.61 1.96
N LEU A 68 -12.89 -15.58 1.08
CA LEU A 68 -12.57 -16.99 1.30
C LEU A 68 -11.33 -17.34 0.48
N VAL A 69 -10.28 -17.82 1.16
CA VAL A 69 -9.05 -18.27 0.52
C VAL A 69 -9.01 -19.79 0.51
N GLN A 70 -8.84 -20.37 -0.67
CA GLN A 70 -8.60 -21.80 -0.84
C GLN A 70 -7.17 -22.00 -1.34
N GLU A 71 -6.32 -22.57 -0.48
CA GLU A 71 -4.98 -22.99 -0.85
C GLU A 71 -5.01 -24.46 -1.27
N THR A 72 -4.37 -24.78 -2.39
CA THR A 72 -4.03 -26.15 -2.74
C THR A 72 -2.67 -26.49 -2.15
N ALA A 73 -2.49 -27.72 -1.68
CA ALA A 73 -1.19 -28.16 -1.19
C ALA A 73 -0.14 -28.10 -2.32
N LEU A 74 1.10 -27.80 -1.94
CA LEU A 74 2.26 -27.94 -2.83
C LEU A 74 2.25 -29.35 -3.46
N GLY A 75 2.23 -29.42 -4.80
CA GLY A 75 2.22 -30.68 -5.55
C GLY A 75 0.85 -31.28 -5.87
N HIS A 76 -0.25 -30.67 -5.42
CA HIS A 76 -1.60 -31.24 -5.62
C HIS A 76 -2.25 -30.89 -6.98
N GLY A 77 -1.50 -30.25 -7.89
CA GLY A 77 -1.97 -29.84 -9.21
C GLY A 77 -0.88 -29.72 -10.29
N SER A 78 0.33 -30.24 -10.03
CA SER A 78 1.44 -30.22 -10.98
C SER A 78 1.85 -31.64 -11.34
N PRO A 79 1.98 -32.00 -12.63
CA PRO A 79 2.60 -33.26 -13.03
C PRO A 79 4.13 -33.13 -12.93
N TYR A 80 4.68 -33.22 -11.73
CA TYR A 80 6.09 -33.50 -11.46
C TYR A 80 6.22 -34.42 -10.25
#